data_AF-A0A934B406-F1
#
_entry.id   AF-A0A934B406-F1
#
_cell.length_a   1.000
_cell.length_b   1.000
_cell.length_c   1.000
_cell.angle_alpha   90.00
_cell.angle_beta   90.00
_cell.angle_gamma   90.00
#
_symmetry.space_group_name_H-M   'P 1'
#
loop_
_entity.id
_entity.type
_entity.pdbx_description
1 polymer ?
#
loop_
_entity_poly.entity_id
_entity_poly.type
_entity_poly.pdbx_seq_one_letter_code
_entity_poly.pdbx_strand_id
1 'polypeptide(L)' 'MSSLEAFEIGNLLGAVQPLLSVLDHLERMQRDNEIEIGRIDDKRLTEYRAALHKILPGNQPELDGAGGGL' A
#
# COMPACT_ATOMS: atom_id res chain seq x y z
N MET A 1 11.74 17.89 -11.20
CA MET A 1 10.30 17.63 -11.34
C MET A 1 9.65 18.86 -11.91
N SER A 2 8.83 18.68 -12.95
CA SER A 2 7.93 19.75 -13.40
C SER A 2 6.85 20.00 -12.34
N SER A 3 6.24 21.19 -12.33
CA SER A 3 5.14 21.50 -11.39
C SER A 3 3.95 20.55 -11.53
N LEU A 4 3.75 19.94 -12.71
CA LEU A 4 2.70 18.97 -12.97
C LEU A 4 3.00 17.62 -12.30
N GLU A 5 4.22 17.10 -12.44
CA GLU A 5 4.64 15.84 -11.82
C GLU A 5 4.51 15.89 -10.29
N ALA A 6 4.88 17.01 -9.67
CA ALA A 6 4.76 17.19 -8.22
C ALA A 6 3.28 17.20 -7.76
N PHE A 7 2.40 17.80 -8.54
CA PHE A 7 0.96 17.81 -8.29
C PHE A 7 0.34 16.41 -8.44
N GLU A 8 0.70 15.69 -9.49
CA GLU A 8 0.23 14.32 -9.73
C GLU A 8 0.69 13.35 -8.64
N ILE A 9 1.94 13.48 -8.18
CA ILE A 9 2.47 12.72 -7.04
C ILE A 9 1.71 13.07 -5.76
N GLY A 10 1.44 14.35 -5.51
CA GLY A 10 0.64 14.78 -4.36
C GLY A 10 -0.76 14.17 -4.36
N ASN A 11 -1.44 14.15 -5.51
CA ASN A 11 -2.74 13.52 -5.66
C ASN A 11 -2.68 12.01 -5.45
N LEU A 12 -1.68 11.34 -6.01
CA LEU A 12 -1.47 9.90 -5.85
C LEU A 12 -1.27 9.56 -4.37
N LEU A 13 -0.36 10.25 -3.69
CA LEU A 13 -0.09 10.04 -2.26
C LEU A 13 -1.33 10.31 -1.40
N GLY A 14 -2.10 11.36 -1.73
CA GLY A 14 -3.36 11.66 -1.08
C GLY A 14 -4.41 10.56 -1.21
N ALA A 15 -4.40 9.79 -2.29
CA ALA A 15 -5.34 8.69 -2.52
C ALA A 15 -4.95 7.37 -1.82
N VAL A 16 -3.67 7.17 -1.48
CA VAL A 16 -3.20 5.90 -0.89
C VAL A 16 -3.83 5.61 0.47
N GLN A 17 -3.90 6.60 1.36
CA GLN A 17 -4.42 6.42 2.73
C GLN A 17 -5.92 6.03 2.75
N PRO A 18 -6.80 6.68 1.98
CA PRO A 18 -8.19 6.23 1.81
C PRO A 18 -8.29 4.79 1.30
N LEU A 19 -7.45 4.39 0.34
CA LEU A 19 -7.48 3.03 -0.21
C LEU A 19 -7.04 1.98 0.81
N LEU A 20 -5.99 2.26 1.60
CA LEU A 20 -5.58 1.39 2.71
C LEU A 20 -6.70 1.24 3.74
N SER A 21 -7.38 2.34 4.08
CA SER A 21 -8.51 2.33 5.01
C SER A 21 -9.66 1.45 4.53
N VAL A 22 -9.93 1.42 3.22
CA VAL A 22 -10.94 0.53 2.64
C VAL A 22 -10.52 -0.94 2.80
N LEU A 23 -9.26 -1.28 2.56
CA LEU A 23 -8.77 -2.65 2.74
C LEU A 23 -8.88 -3.09 4.20
N ASP A 24 -8.52 -2.23 5.15
CA ASP A 24 -8.66 -2.50 6.58
C ASP A 24 -10.13 -2.70 6.99
N HIS A 25 -11.05 -1.93 6.38
CA HIS A 25 -12.47 -2.10 6.59
C HIS A 25 -12.98 -3.45 6.07
N LEU A 26 -12.57 -3.86 4.88
CA LEU A 26 -12.94 -5.17 4.30
C LEU A 26 -12.46 -6.34 5.16
N GLU A 27 -11.23 -6.28 5.69
CA GLU A 27 -10.74 -7.29 6.61
C GLU A 27 -11.52 -7.34 7.92
N ARG A 28 -11.93 -6.18 8.43
CA ARG A 28 -12.80 -6.13 9.60
C ARG A 28 -14.14 -6.79 9.31
N MET A 29 -14.79 -6.45 8.20
CA MET A 29 -16.06 -7.06 7.81
C MET A 29 -15.94 -8.58 7.64
N GLN A 30 -14.83 -9.07 7.07
CA GLN A 30 -14.56 -10.51 6.96
C GLN A 30 -14.40 -11.16 8.34
N ARG A 31 -13.62 -10.55 9.26
CA ARG A 31 -13.46 -11.04 10.64
C ARG A 31 -14.78 -11.07 11.41
N ASP A 32 -15.60 -10.05 11.19
CA ASP A 32 -16.92 -9.90 11.81
C ASP A 32 -17.98 -10.80 11.12
N ASN A 33 -17.58 -11.57 10.09
CA ASN A 33 -18.43 -12.44 9.25
C ASN A 33 -19.59 -11.70 8.57
N GLU A 34 -19.43 -10.40 8.32
CA GLU A 34 -20.39 -9.58 7.58
C GLU A 34 -20.32 -9.84 6.07
N ILE A 35 -19.16 -10.30 5.58
CA ILE A 35 -18.93 -10.67 4.19
C ILE A 35 -18.14 -11.99 4.10
N GLU A 36 -18.39 -12.75 3.03
CA GLU A 36 -17.54 -13.86 2.63
C GLU A 36 -16.55 -13.39 1.56
N ILE A 37 -15.26 -13.67 1.79
CA ILE A 37 -14.20 -13.38 0.83
C ILE A 37 -13.66 -14.70 0.28
N GLY A 38 -13.72 -14.86 -1.04
CA GLY A 38 -13.17 -16.05 -1.71
C GLY A 38 -11.63 -16.06 -1.67
N ARG A 39 -11.01 -17.24 -1.83
CA ARG A 39 -9.54 -17.40 -1.83
C ARG A 39 -8.81 -16.50 -2.83
N ILE A 40 -9.43 -16.19 -3.97
CA ILE A 40 -8.85 -15.29 -4.99
C ILE A 40 -8.87 -13.84 -4.51
N ASP A 41 -9.93 -13.42 -3.83
CA ASP A 41 -10.09 -12.05 -3.33
C ASP A 41 -9.20 -11.80 -2.12
N ASP A 42 -9.01 -12.80 -1.26
CA ASP A 42 -8.07 -12.77 -0.13
C ASP A 42 -6.61 -12.52 -0.57
N LYS A 43 -6.18 -13.24 -1.62
CA LYS A 43 -4.88 -13.01 -2.26
C LYS A 43 -4.77 -11.59 -2.82
N ARG A 44 -5.83 -11.08 -3.47
CA ARG A 44 -5.86 -9.73 -4.04
C ARG A 44 -5.77 -8.65 -2.97
N LEU A 45 -6.45 -8.80 -1.83
CA LEU A 45 -6.36 -7.86 -0.72
C LEU A 45 -4.92 -7.70 -0.23
N THR A 46 -4.21 -8.82 -0.09
CA THR A 46 -2.79 -8.83 0.28
C THR A 46 -1.91 -8.14 -0.76
N GLU A 47 -2.11 -8.44 -2.04
CA GLU A 47 -1.37 -7.83 -3.15
C GLU A 47 -1.61 -6.32 -3.26
N TYR A 48 -2.85 -5.88 -3.11
CA TYR A 48 -3.21 -4.46 -3.16
C TYR A 48 -2.63 -3.68 -1.98
N ARG A 49 -2.70 -4.25 -0.76
CA ARG A 49 -2.05 -3.64 0.41
C ARG A 49 -0.55 -3.49 0.19
N ALA A 50 0.12 -4.54 -0.28
CA ALA A 50 1.56 -4.50 -0.57
C ALA A 50 1.91 -3.46 -1.64
N ALA A 51 1.10 -3.33 -2.70
CA ALA A 51 1.30 -2.32 -3.74
C ALA A 51 1.14 -0.89 -3.21
N LEU A 52 0.08 -0.62 -2.43
CA LEU A 52 -0.17 0.69 -1.84
C LEU A 52 0.93 1.12 -0.87
N HIS A 53 1.44 0.20 -0.06
CA HIS A 53 2.55 0.47 0.84
C HIS A 53 3.84 0.86 0.10
N LYS A 54 4.11 0.29 -1.08
CA LYS A 54 5.28 0.68 -1.89
C LYS A 54 5.19 2.10 -2.45
N ILE A 55 4.00 2.69 -2.52
CA ILE A 55 3.78 4.06 -3.00
C ILE A 55 4.05 5.08 -1.87
N LEU A 56 3.91 4.67 -0.60
CA LEU A 56 4.16 5.56 0.53
C LEU A 56 5.65 5.93 0.65
N PRO A 57 5.96 7.22 0.90
CA PRO A 57 7.32 7.64 1.17
C PRO A 57 7.83 6.99 2.47
N GLY A 58 9.08 6.51 2.47
CA GLY A 58 9.70 5.84 3.62
C GLY A 58 9.55 4.32 3.64
N ASN A 59 8.90 3.71 2.63
CA ASN A 59 8.69 2.27 2.54
C ASN A 59 9.70 1.55 1.61
N GLN A 60 10.75 2.24 1.14
CA GLN A 60 11.91 1.57 0.57
C GLN A 60 12.60 0.82 1.72
N PRO A 61 13.00 -0.46 1.54
CA PRO A 61 13.96 -1.05 2.46
C PRO A 61 15.13 -0.08 2.52
N GLU A 62 15.48 0.37 3.73
CA GLU A 62 16.77 0.99 3.97
C GLU A 62 17.78 0.08 3.25
N LEU A 63 18.61 0.66 2.37
CA LEU A 63 19.75 -0.05 1.83
C LEU A 63 20.67 -0.32 3.02
N ASP A 64 20.36 -1.39 3.74
CA ASP A 64 21.10 -1.83 4.90
C ASP A 64 22.49 -2.18 4.38
N GLY A 65 23.48 -1.53 4.98
CA GLY A 65 24.86 -1.59 4.57
C GLY A 65 25.34 -3.03 4.51
N ALA A 66 25.70 -3.50 3.33
CA ALA A 66 26.46 -4.72 3.15
C ALA A 66 27.30 -4.60 1.88
N GLY A 67 28.40 -3.86 2.02
CA GLY A 67 29.48 -3.79 1.05
C GLY A 67 30.75 -3.36 1.76
N GLY A 68 31.23 -4.22 2.67
CA GLY A 68 32.50 -4.02 3.35
C GLY A 68 33.62 -3.77 2.34
N GLY A 69 34.40 -2.73 2.57
CA GLY A 69 35.50 -2.36 1.69
C GLY A 69 36.12 -1.03 2.09
N LEU A 70 36.85 -1.04 3.20
CA LEU A 70 38.21 -0.51 3.43
C LEU A 70 38.46 -0.40 4.95
#